data_AF-A0A2N3ASV3-F1
#
_entry.id   AF-A0A2N3ASV3-F1
#
_cell.length_a   1.000
_cell.length_b   1.000
_cell.length_c   1.000
_cell.angle_alpha   90.00
_cell.angle_beta   90.00
_cell.angle_gamma   90.00
#
_symmetry.space_group_name_H-M   'P 1'
#
loop_
_entity.id
_entity.type
_entity.pdbx_description
1 polymer ?
#
loop_
_entity_poly.entity_id
_entity_poly.type
_entity_poly.pdbx_seq_one_letter_code
_entity_poly.pdbx_strand_id
1 'polypeptide(L)'
;MALSDAAGAAAAREIAQLRALLNASEAARAAREVELGGASSEAERLAALLAAAQSARAQAVGRLNTQLSEADRQAVLLALANQTLAAEKAVSAENARKVALLNQQVAELRGQLSELQAILIASAERDASNKVQVETLGSQLNAALAQVADEQRRRADLEAAERARLEAETQRLAAEAKQLSRYRSEFFGRLSELLAGREGVRVVGDRFVFSSEVLF
;
A
#
# COMPACT_ATOMS: atom_id res chain seq x y z
N MET A 1 90.86 -129.59 17.34
CA MET A 1 90.74 -128.44 16.40
C MET A 1 89.31 -128.22 15.89
N ALA A 2 88.46 -129.25 15.71
CA ALA A 2 87.10 -129.08 15.15
C ALA A 2 86.02 -128.48 16.09
N LEU A 3 86.20 -128.47 17.42
CA LEU A 3 85.22 -127.91 18.36
C LEU A 3 85.34 -126.38 18.58
N SER A 4 86.51 -125.77 18.33
CA SER A 4 86.64 -124.30 18.37
C SER A 4 86.08 -123.62 17.12
N ASP A 5 86.11 -124.29 15.97
CA ASP A 5 85.51 -123.79 14.72
C ASP A 5 83.97 -123.76 14.77
N ALA A 6 83.33 -124.71 15.45
CA ALA A 6 81.88 -124.73 15.61
C ALA A 6 81.36 -123.63 16.55
N ALA A 7 82.08 -123.36 17.65
CA ALA A 7 81.78 -122.26 18.57
C ALA A 7 82.06 -120.88 17.92
N GLY A 8 83.13 -120.76 17.15
CA GLY A 8 83.43 -119.57 16.35
C GLY A 8 82.38 -119.31 15.26
N ALA A 9 81.89 -120.36 14.60
CA ALA A 9 80.82 -120.25 13.60
C ALA A 9 79.46 -119.87 14.22
N ALA A 10 79.14 -120.33 15.43
CA ALA A 10 77.93 -119.95 16.16
C ALA A 10 77.98 -118.48 16.61
N ALA A 11 79.10 -118.04 17.20
CA ALA A 11 79.32 -116.64 17.57
C ALA A 11 79.31 -115.71 16.34
N ALA A 12 79.87 -116.14 15.21
CA ALA A 12 79.81 -115.39 13.95
C ALA A 12 78.37 -115.24 13.42
N ARG A 13 77.53 -116.27 13.56
CA ARG A 13 76.10 -116.20 13.20
C ARG A 13 75.31 -115.27 14.12
N GLU A 14 75.58 -115.30 15.42
CA GLU A 14 74.93 -114.42 16.40
C GLU A 14 75.34 -112.95 16.18
N ILE A 15 76.63 -112.68 15.93
CA ILE A 15 77.12 -111.34 15.54
C ILE A 15 76.47 -110.88 14.23
N ALA A 16 76.32 -111.78 13.24
CA ALA A 16 75.64 -111.44 11.98
C ALA A 16 74.15 -111.13 12.19
N GLN A 17 73.46 -111.87 13.07
CA GLN A 17 72.07 -111.61 13.45
C GLN A 17 71.92 -110.29 14.20
N LEU A 18 72.78 -110.01 15.19
CA LEU A 18 72.77 -108.75 15.92
C LEU A 18 73.08 -107.55 15.01
N ARG A 19 74.00 -107.69 14.06
CA ARG A 19 74.26 -106.68 13.03
C ARG A 19 73.07 -106.46 12.11
N ALA A 20 72.39 -107.54 11.70
CA ALA A 20 71.18 -107.43 10.88
C ALA A 20 70.04 -106.73 11.64
N LEU A 21 69.85 -107.05 12.93
CA LEU A 21 68.87 -106.39 13.80
C LEU A 21 69.20 -104.91 14.03
N LEU A 22 70.47 -104.57 14.25
CA LEU A 22 70.91 -103.17 14.38
C LEU A 22 70.64 -102.39 13.09
N ASN A 23 71.01 -102.93 11.93
CA ASN A 23 70.75 -102.32 10.62
C ASN A 23 69.24 -102.14 10.37
N ALA A 24 68.40 -103.11 10.75
CA ALA A 24 66.96 -103.01 10.63
C ALA A 24 66.37 -101.93 11.55
N SER A 25 66.88 -101.82 12.79
CA SER A 25 66.48 -100.77 13.74
C SER A 25 66.93 -99.38 13.27
N GLU A 26 68.13 -99.24 12.71
CA GLU A 26 68.63 -97.98 12.15
C GLU A 26 67.83 -97.56 10.92
N ALA A 27 67.49 -98.49 10.03
CA ALA A 27 66.61 -98.23 8.90
C ALA A 27 65.20 -97.81 9.34
N ALA A 28 64.64 -98.44 10.38
CA ALA A 28 63.35 -98.06 10.94
C ALA A 28 63.38 -96.66 11.60
N ARG A 29 64.47 -96.29 12.28
CA ARG A 29 64.66 -94.94 12.84
C ARG A 29 64.80 -93.89 11.74
N ALA A 30 65.57 -94.16 10.70
CA ALA A 30 65.72 -93.27 9.55
C ALA A 30 64.38 -93.06 8.81
N ALA A 31 63.61 -94.13 8.59
CA ALA A 31 62.27 -94.03 8.00
C ALA A 31 61.33 -93.17 8.88
N ARG A 32 61.39 -93.36 10.20
CA ARG A 32 60.58 -92.59 11.15
C ARG A 32 60.98 -91.12 11.21
N GLU A 33 62.27 -90.80 11.12
CA GLU A 33 62.77 -89.42 11.04
C GLU A 33 62.29 -88.72 9.76
N VAL A 34 62.26 -89.43 8.63
CA VAL A 34 61.71 -88.90 7.37
C VAL A 34 60.20 -88.65 7.48
N GLU A 35 59.44 -89.56 8.08
CA GLU A 35 58.00 -89.36 8.34
C GLU A 35 57.73 -88.17 9.26
N LEU A 36 58.50 -88.05 10.35
CA LEU A 36 58.37 -86.95 11.31
C LEU A 36 58.78 -85.62 10.67
N GLY A 37 59.82 -85.60 9.85
CA GLY A 37 60.22 -84.43 9.06
C GLY A 37 59.15 -84.02 8.06
N GLY A 38 58.54 -84.99 7.36
CA GLY A 38 57.40 -84.76 6.48
C GLY A 38 56.19 -84.20 7.22
N ALA A 39 55.81 -84.79 8.34
CA ALA A 39 54.71 -84.32 9.19
C ALA A 39 54.98 -82.92 9.78
N SER A 40 56.22 -82.64 10.19
CA SER A 40 56.64 -81.30 10.65
C SER A 40 56.52 -80.27 9.54
N SER A 41 57.00 -80.60 8.33
CA SER A 41 56.90 -79.71 7.17
C SER A 41 55.45 -79.41 6.78
N GLU A 42 54.56 -80.39 6.90
CA GLU A 42 53.13 -80.21 6.64
C GLU A 42 52.46 -79.38 7.73
N ALA A 43 52.81 -79.60 9.00
CA ALA A 43 52.33 -78.77 10.11
C ALA A 43 52.78 -77.31 9.98
N GLU A 44 54.02 -77.06 9.56
CA GLU A 44 54.55 -75.72 9.28
C GLU A 44 53.81 -75.04 8.12
N ARG A 45 53.51 -75.78 7.04
CA ARG A 45 52.70 -75.27 5.91
C ARG A 45 51.28 -74.93 6.36
N LEU A 46 50.63 -75.80 7.11
CA LEU A 46 49.29 -75.56 7.65
C LEU A 46 49.28 -74.36 8.61
N ALA A 47 50.28 -74.24 9.48
CA ALA A 47 50.43 -73.08 10.35
C ALA A 47 50.62 -71.78 9.56
N ALA A 48 51.45 -71.81 8.51
CA ALA A 48 51.64 -70.66 7.62
C ALA A 48 50.35 -70.28 6.88
N LEU A 49 49.59 -71.26 6.37
CA LEU A 49 48.30 -71.03 5.72
C LEU A 49 47.26 -70.46 6.69
N LEU A 50 47.20 -70.98 7.92
CA LEU A 50 46.30 -70.47 8.95
C LEU A 50 46.66 -69.03 9.34
N ALA A 51 47.95 -68.73 9.52
CA ALA A 51 48.41 -67.37 9.80
C ALA A 51 48.08 -66.40 8.65
N ALA A 52 48.28 -66.82 7.40
CA ALA A 52 47.91 -66.03 6.22
C ALA A 52 46.38 -65.81 6.15
N ALA A 53 45.57 -66.84 6.41
CA ALA A 53 44.12 -66.74 6.43
C ALA A 53 43.61 -65.82 7.54
N GLN A 54 44.20 -65.88 8.74
CA GLN A 54 43.88 -64.98 9.85
C GLN A 54 44.24 -63.52 9.52
N SER A 55 45.41 -63.29 8.92
CA SER A 55 45.82 -61.96 8.45
C SER A 55 44.86 -61.41 7.38
N ALA A 56 44.50 -62.22 6.39
CA ALA A 56 43.53 -61.85 5.36
C ALA A 56 42.15 -61.51 5.96
N ARG A 57 41.68 -62.30 6.94
CA ARG A 57 40.44 -62.03 7.68
C ARG A 57 40.53 -60.71 8.45
N ALA A 58 41.63 -60.46 9.16
CA ALA A 58 41.82 -59.22 9.91
C ALA A 58 41.81 -57.99 8.99
N GLN A 59 42.44 -58.08 7.81
CA GLN A 59 42.40 -57.03 6.80
C GLN A 59 40.99 -56.79 6.25
N ALA A 60 40.23 -57.86 5.96
CA ALA A 60 38.86 -57.75 5.47
C ALA A 60 37.94 -57.08 6.50
N VAL A 61 38.06 -57.47 7.77
CA VAL A 61 37.32 -56.83 8.89
C VAL A 61 37.71 -55.35 9.03
N GLY A 62 39.01 -55.03 8.93
CA GLY A 62 39.48 -53.66 8.96
C GLY A 62 38.86 -52.79 7.86
N ARG A 63 38.84 -53.28 6.61
CA ARG A 63 38.23 -52.58 5.46
C ARG A 63 36.72 -52.37 5.64
N LEU A 64 36.01 -53.38 6.16
CA LEU A 64 34.58 -53.28 6.41
C LEU A 64 34.28 -52.19 7.47
N ASN A 65 35.06 -52.18 8.55
CA ASN A 65 34.92 -51.17 9.61
C ASN A 65 35.18 -49.75 9.11
N THR A 66 36.19 -49.56 8.24
CA THR A 66 36.43 -48.25 7.63
C THR A 66 35.30 -47.81 6.71
N GLN A 67 34.76 -48.73 5.89
CA GLN A 67 33.63 -48.43 4.99
C GLN A 67 32.34 -48.09 5.77
N LEU A 68 32.05 -48.83 6.84
CA LEU A 68 30.93 -48.52 7.73
C LEU A 68 31.09 -47.14 8.36
N SER A 69 32.30 -46.80 8.83
CA SER A 69 32.59 -45.48 9.40
C SER A 69 32.41 -44.34 8.38
N GLU A 70 32.80 -44.55 7.13
CA GLU A 70 32.57 -43.58 6.05
C GLU A 70 31.09 -43.42 5.72
N ALA A 71 30.35 -44.53 5.65
CA ALA A 71 28.91 -44.51 5.42
C ALA A 71 28.16 -43.77 6.55
N ASP A 72 28.54 -44.01 7.81
CA ASP A 72 27.97 -43.31 8.96
C ASP A 72 28.24 -41.80 8.88
N ARG A 73 29.47 -41.39 8.51
CA ARG A 73 29.81 -39.97 8.30
C ARG A 73 28.98 -39.35 7.19
N GLN A 74 28.82 -40.04 6.06
CA GLN A 74 27.99 -39.56 4.95
C GLN A 74 26.52 -39.44 5.36
N ALA A 75 25.98 -40.40 6.11
CA ALA A 75 24.61 -40.35 6.62
C ALA A 75 24.38 -39.14 7.53
N VAL A 76 25.33 -38.84 8.42
CA VAL A 76 25.27 -37.65 9.29
C VAL A 76 25.33 -36.36 8.46
N LEU A 77 26.22 -36.27 7.47
CA LEU A 77 26.32 -35.10 6.60
C LEU A 77 25.05 -34.90 5.75
N LEU A 78 24.47 -35.98 5.21
CA LEU A 78 23.22 -35.92 4.47
C LEU A 78 22.04 -35.50 5.36
N ALA A 79 21.98 -36.02 6.59
CA ALA A 79 20.95 -35.60 7.55
C ALA A 79 21.07 -34.11 7.88
N LEU A 80 22.30 -33.62 8.12
CA LEU A 80 22.56 -32.20 8.36
C LEU A 80 22.19 -31.35 7.13
N ALA A 81 22.60 -31.75 5.93
CA ALA A 81 22.29 -31.03 4.69
C ALA A 81 20.77 -30.98 4.41
N ASN A 82 20.05 -32.07 4.68
CA ASN A 82 18.60 -32.09 4.55
C ASN A 82 17.93 -31.18 5.59
N GLN A 83 18.45 -31.13 6.82
CA GLN A 83 17.94 -30.25 7.87
C GLN A 83 18.16 -28.77 7.52
N THR A 84 19.35 -28.40 7.04
CA THR A 84 19.64 -27.01 6.62
C THR A 84 18.81 -26.61 5.41
N LEU A 85 18.67 -27.51 4.43
CA LEU A 85 17.81 -27.26 3.26
C LEU A 85 16.33 -27.09 3.66
N ALA A 86 15.84 -27.89 4.60
CA ALA A 86 14.47 -27.76 5.10
C ALA A 86 14.26 -26.42 5.83
N ALA A 87 15.22 -25.99 6.65
CA ALA A 87 15.17 -24.68 7.31
C ALA A 87 15.16 -23.53 6.30
N GLU A 88 16.04 -23.57 5.30
CA GLU A 88 16.12 -22.54 4.25
C GLU A 88 14.81 -22.49 3.43
N LYS A 89 14.24 -23.64 3.07
CA LYS A 89 12.94 -23.70 2.39
C LYS A 89 11.82 -23.12 3.23
N ALA A 90 11.82 -23.33 4.56
CA ALA A 90 10.82 -22.77 5.45
C ALA A 90 10.93 -21.23 5.49
N VAL A 91 12.14 -20.68 5.63
CA VAL A 91 12.40 -19.24 5.59
C VAL A 91 12.00 -18.63 4.24
N SER A 92 12.37 -19.30 3.14
CA SER A 92 12.00 -18.88 1.78
C SER A 92 10.48 -18.85 1.59
N ALA A 93 9.76 -19.88 2.07
CA ALA A 93 8.30 -19.92 2.02
C ALA A 93 7.65 -18.82 2.86
N GLU A 94 8.20 -18.51 4.04
CA GLU A 94 7.73 -17.39 4.86
C GLU A 94 7.94 -16.04 4.16
N ASN A 95 9.12 -15.84 3.55
CA ASN A 95 9.41 -14.63 2.79
C ASN A 95 8.49 -14.49 1.56
N ALA A 96 8.20 -15.58 0.85
CA ALA A 96 7.22 -15.58 -0.23
C ALA A 96 5.82 -15.15 0.24
N ARG A 97 5.38 -15.62 1.41
CA ARG A 97 4.12 -15.18 2.04
C ARG A 97 4.15 -13.70 2.40
N LYS A 98 5.25 -13.19 2.96
CA LYS A 98 5.42 -11.76 3.28
C LYS A 98 5.34 -10.90 2.02
N VAL A 99 6.01 -11.31 0.94
CA VAL A 99 5.96 -10.60 -0.35
C VAL A 99 4.55 -10.59 -0.93
N ALA A 100 3.84 -11.72 -0.87
CA ALA A 100 2.44 -11.80 -1.33
C ALA A 100 1.54 -10.84 -0.54
N LEU A 101 1.68 -10.80 0.79
CA LEU A 101 0.93 -9.89 1.65
C LEU A 101 1.25 -8.42 1.35
N LEU A 102 2.54 -8.07 1.20
CA LEU A 102 2.96 -6.72 0.85
C LEU A 102 2.40 -6.29 -0.51
N ASN A 103 2.41 -7.18 -1.51
CA ASN A 103 1.81 -6.89 -2.81
C ASN A 103 0.30 -6.67 -2.72
N GLN A 104 -0.41 -7.45 -1.90
CA GLN A 104 -1.83 -7.22 -1.62
C GLN A 104 -2.06 -5.85 -0.97
N GLN A 105 -1.25 -5.47 0.01
CA GLN A 105 -1.32 -4.15 0.65
C GLN A 105 -1.04 -3.01 -0.33
N VAL A 106 -0.05 -3.17 -1.22
CA VAL A 106 0.25 -2.16 -2.26
C VAL A 106 -0.91 -2.04 -3.26
N ALA A 107 -1.56 -3.14 -3.62
CA ALA A 107 -2.74 -3.12 -4.49
C ALA A 107 -3.91 -2.37 -3.83
N GLU A 108 -4.17 -2.63 -2.54
CA GLU A 108 -5.17 -1.94 -1.75
C GLU A 108 -4.88 -0.42 -1.67
N LEU A 109 -3.65 -0.04 -1.33
CA LEU A 109 -3.24 1.38 -1.28
C LEU A 109 -3.38 2.07 -2.64
N ARG A 110 -3.07 1.39 -3.74
CA ARG A 110 -3.31 1.93 -5.10
C ARG A 110 -4.80 2.11 -5.37
N GLY A 111 -5.64 1.18 -4.93
CA GLY A 111 -7.10 1.31 -5.01
C GLY A 111 -7.60 2.54 -4.26
N GLN A 112 -7.17 2.72 -3.01
CA GLN A 112 -7.52 3.87 -2.17
C GLN A 112 -7.04 5.20 -2.80
N LEU A 113 -5.85 5.23 -3.40
CA LEU A 113 -5.35 6.41 -4.11
C LEU A 113 -6.18 6.73 -5.37
N SER A 114 -6.58 5.70 -6.13
CA SER A 114 -7.46 5.89 -7.29
C SER A 114 -8.85 6.39 -6.89
N GLU A 115 -9.41 5.88 -5.79
CA GLU A 115 -10.68 6.36 -5.24
C GLU A 115 -10.57 7.82 -4.80
N LEU A 116 -9.52 8.18 -4.07
CA LEU A 116 -9.27 9.55 -3.65
C LEU A 116 -9.10 10.49 -4.86
N GLN A 117 -8.40 10.05 -5.89
CA GLN A 117 -8.25 10.81 -7.13
C GLN A 117 -9.59 11.02 -7.84
N ALA A 118 -10.46 10.00 -7.88
CA ALA A 118 -11.79 10.12 -8.45
C ALA A 118 -12.67 11.11 -7.67
N ILE A 119 -12.62 11.07 -6.34
CA ILE A 119 -13.31 12.02 -5.47
C ILE A 119 -12.81 13.46 -5.73
N LEU A 120 -11.49 13.63 -5.83
CA LEU A 120 -10.89 14.95 -6.08
C LEU A 120 -11.31 15.52 -7.44
N ILE A 121 -11.30 14.71 -8.50
CA ILE A 121 -11.77 15.11 -9.83
C ILE A 121 -13.25 15.50 -9.76
N ALA A 122 -14.10 14.68 -9.14
CA ALA A 122 -15.52 14.95 -9.02
C ALA A 122 -15.80 16.20 -8.15
N SER A 123 -14.96 16.52 -7.17
CA SER A 123 -15.05 17.77 -6.41
C SER A 123 -14.70 18.97 -7.29
N ALA A 124 -13.59 18.89 -8.02
CA ALA A 124 -13.14 19.96 -8.90
C ALA A 124 -14.18 20.29 -10.00
N GLU A 125 -14.84 19.29 -10.56
CA GLU A 125 -15.93 19.47 -11.54
C GLU A 125 -17.15 20.18 -10.92
N ARG A 126 -17.54 19.77 -9.69
CA ARG A 126 -18.63 20.44 -8.96
C ARG A 126 -18.29 21.90 -8.66
N ASP A 127 -17.07 22.17 -8.22
CA ASP A 127 -16.61 23.52 -7.90
C ASP A 127 -16.61 24.41 -9.16
N ALA A 128 -16.18 23.87 -10.31
CA ALA A 128 -16.26 24.57 -11.58
C ALA A 128 -17.71 24.90 -11.98
N SER A 129 -18.63 23.94 -11.84
CA SER A 129 -20.06 24.15 -12.10
C SER A 129 -20.66 25.20 -11.15
N ASN A 130 -20.38 25.11 -9.85
CA ASN A 130 -20.87 26.06 -8.85
C ASN A 130 -20.35 27.48 -9.14
N LYS A 131 -19.09 27.61 -9.54
CA LYS A 131 -18.50 28.90 -9.92
C LYS A 131 -19.25 29.54 -11.10
N VAL A 132 -19.55 28.77 -12.15
CA VAL A 132 -20.34 29.25 -13.30
C VAL A 132 -21.75 29.66 -12.87
N GLN A 133 -22.39 28.91 -11.97
CA GLN A 133 -23.71 29.27 -11.42
C GLN A 133 -23.66 30.58 -10.63
N VAL A 134 -22.64 30.76 -9.77
CA VAL A 134 -22.45 32.01 -9.01
C VAL A 134 -22.22 33.20 -9.93
N GLU A 135 -21.40 33.06 -10.97
CA GLU A 135 -21.19 34.11 -11.98
C GLU A 135 -22.50 34.44 -12.71
N THR A 136 -23.28 33.42 -13.08
CA THR A 136 -24.59 33.60 -13.73
C THR A 136 -25.57 34.34 -12.81
N LEU A 137 -25.73 33.90 -11.57
CA LEU A 137 -26.59 34.56 -10.58
C LEU A 137 -26.13 35.99 -10.29
N GLY A 138 -24.82 36.23 -10.22
CA GLY A 138 -24.26 37.58 -10.07
C GLY A 138 -24.63 38.50 -11.24
N SER A 139 -24.53 38.00 -12.47
CA SER A 139 -24.95 38.78 -13.66
C SER A 139 -26.46 39.05 -13.68
N GLN A 140 -27.29 38.07 -13.31
CA GLN A 140 -28.75 38.23 -13.19
C GLN A 140 -29.12 39.25 -12.10
N LEU A 141 -28.46 39.20 -10.94
CA LEU A 141 -28.67 40.15 -9.86
C LEU A 141 -28.28 41.56 -10.30
N ASN A 142 -27.13 41.73 -10.94
CA ASN A 142 -26.71 43.03 -11.45
C ASN A 142 -27.67 43.58 -12.49
N ALA A 143 -28.19 42.73 -13.39
CA ALA A 143 -29.21 43.12 -14.36
C ALA A 143 -30.52 43.54 -13.68
N ALA A 144 -30.99 42.78 -12.68
CA ALA A 144 -32.18 43.12 -11.91
C ALA A 144 -32.01 44.43 -11.12
N LEU A 145 -30.84 44.64 -10.50
CA LEU A 145 -30.53 45.90 -9.80
C LEU A 145 -30.49 47.08 -10.76
N ALA A 146 -29.93 46.91 -11.96
CA ALA A 146 -29.94 47.95 -12.99
C ALA A 146 -31.36 48.28 -13.45
N GLN A 147 -32.22 47.28 -13.66
CA GLN A 147 -33.63 47.49 -13.99
C GLN A 147 -34.38 48.24 -12.89
N VAL A 148 -34.18 47.87 -11.62
CA VAL A 148 -34.78 48.57 -10.48
C VAL A 148 -34.26 50.01 -10.41
N ALA A 149 -32.95 50.22 -10.58
CA ALA A 149 -32.38 51.57 -10.59
C ALA A 149 -32.94 52.44 -11.73
N ASP A 150 -33.11 51.88 -12.92
CA ASP A 150 -33.74 52.56 -14.05
C ASP A 150 -35.21 52.88 -13.80
N GLU A 151 -35.96 51.96 -13.19
CA GLU A 151 -37.36 52.20 -12.83
C GLU A 151 -37.48 53.30 -11.77
N GLN A 152 -36.63 53.28 -10.74
CA GLN A 152 -36.59 54.32 -9.71
C GLN A 152 -36.22 55.68 -10.31
N ARG A 153 -35.24 55.74 -11.23
CA ARG A 153 -34.88 56.97 -11.94
C ARG A 153 -36.07 57.51 -12.74
N ARG A 154 -36.75 56.65 -13.52
CA ARG A 154 -37.94 57.06 -14.28
C ARG A 154 -39.06 57.60 -13.38
N ARG A 155 -39.31 56.97 -12.23
CA ARG A 155 -40.29 57.47 -11.26
C ARG A 155 -39.91 58.85 -10.72
N ALA A 156 -38.65 59.03 -10.33
CA ALA A 156 -38.15 60.32 -9.85
C ALA A 156 -38.24 61.42 -10.93
N ASP A 157 -37.93 61.09 -12.19
CA ASP A 157 -38.04 62.02 -13.32
C ASP A 157 -39.51 62.44 -13.57
N LEU A 158 -40.46 61.50 -13.47
CA LEU A 158 -41.89 61.79 -13.60
C LEU A 158 -42.40 62.69 -12.47
N GLU A 159 -42.02 62.39 -11.22
CA GLU A 159 -42.37 63.22 -10.06
C GLU A 159 -41.78 64.63 -10.17
N ALA A 160 -40.52 64.76 -10.60
CA ALA A 160 -39.89 66.05 -10.83
C ALA A 160 -40.59 66.85 -11.93
N ALA A 161 -40.99 66.18 -13.02
CA ALA A 161 -41.74 66.81 -14.11
C ALA A 161 -43.14 67.26 -13.66
N GLU A 162 -43.84 66.47 -12.85
CA GLU A 162 -45.13 66.85 -12.27
C GLU A 162 -44.98 68.07 -11.34
N ARG A 163 -44.00 68.05 -10.43
CA ARG A 163 -43.71 69.18 -9.55
C ARG A 163 -43.43 70.46 -10.34
N ALA A 164 -42.61 70.38 -11.39
CA ALA A 164 -42.31 71.53 -12.25
C ALA A 164 -43.57 72.08 -12.94
N ARG A 165 -44.51 71.22 -13.36
CA ARG A 165 -45.79 71.65 -13.95
C ARG A 165 -46.68 72.35 -12.93
N LEU A 166 -46.81 71.78 -11.73
CA LEU A 166 -47.59 72.38 -10.63
C LEU A 166 -47.01 73.74 -10.21
N GLU A 167 -45.69 73.86 -10.12
CA GLU A 167 -45.03 75.14 -9.84
C GLU A 167 -45.30 76.17 -10.94
N ALA A 168 -45.22 75.79 -12.22
CA ALA A 168 -45.55 76.70 -13.32
C ALA A 168 -47.03 77.14 -13.31
N GLU A 169 -47.94 76.23 -12.99
CA GLU A 169 -49.38 76.53 -12.88
C GLU A 169 -49.67 77.46 -11.70
N THR A 170 -49.11 77.18 -10.52
CA THR A 170 -49.26 78.05 -9.34
C THR A 170 -48.70 79.45 -9.59
N GLN A 171 -47.55 79.58 -10.27
CA GLN A 171 -47.01 80.87 -10.69
C GLN A 171 -47.94 81.60 -11.66
N ARG A 172 -48.52 80.90 -12.64
CA ARG A 172 -49.48 81.49 -13.59
C ARG A 172 -50.74 81.98 -12.87
N LEU A 173 -51.34 81.15 -12.01
CA LEU A 173 -52.52 81.51 -11.23
C LEU A 173 -52.22 82.70 -10.30
N ALA A 174 -51.04 82.76 -9.68
CA ALA A 174 -50.63 83.89 -8.86
C ALA A 174 -50.48 85.18 -9.69
N ALA A 175 -49.91 85.08 -10.90
CA ALA A 175 -49.80 86.22 -11.82
C ALA A 175 -51.19 86.71 -12.28
N GLU A 176 -52.10 85.79 -12.61
CA GLU A 176 -53.47 86.10 -12.99
C GLU A 176 -54.24 86.73 -11.82
N ALA A 177 -54.16 86.18 -10.62
CA ALA A 177 -54.77 86.75 -9.42
C ALA A 177 -54.27 88.19 -9.16
N LYS A 178 -52.97 88.44 -9.36
CA LYS A 178 -52.39 89.79 -9.26
C LYS A 178 -52.92 90.72 -10.35
N GLN A 179 -53.07 90.26 -11.59
CA GLN A 179 -53.68 91.04 -12.68
C GLN A 179 -55.15 91.35 -12.39
N LEU A 180 -55.94 90.35 -12.01
CA LEU A 180 -57.35 90.52 -11.63
C LEU A 180 -57.49 91.49 -10.46
N SER A 181 -56.61 91.41 -9.45
CA SER A 181 -56.60 92.38 -8.35
C SER A 181 -56.31 93.81 -8.85
N ARG A 182 -55.37 94.00 -9.77
CA ARG A 182 -55.09 95.32 -10.37
C ARG A 182 -56.30 95.84 -11.15
N TYR A 183 -56.87 95.03 -12.05
CA TYR A 183 -58.08 95.39 -12.80
C TYR A 183 -59.25 95.73 -11.86
N ARG A 184 -59.43 94.96 -10.78
CA ARG A 184 -60.43 95.22 -9.75
C ARG A 184 -60.21 96.59 -9.10
N SER A 185 -58.99 96.89 -8.67
CA SER A 185 -58.65 98.19 -8.08
C SER A 185 -58.85 99.35 -9.05
N GLU A 186 -58.46 99.21 -10.32
CA GLU A 186 -58.70 100.24 -11.35
C GLU A 186 -60.20 100.45 -11.63
N PHE A 187 -60.98 99.37 -11.69
CA PHE A 187 -62.43 99.43 -11.87
C PHE A 187 -63.13 100.10 -10.69
N PHE A 188 -62.76 99.74 -9.46
CA PHE A 188 -63.29 100.38 -8.26
C PHE A 188 -62.89 101.86 -8.19
N GLY A 189 -61.67 102.22 -8.60
CA GLY A 189 -61.24 103.62 -8.72
C GLY A 189 -62.17 104.41 -9.64
N ARG A 190 -62.38 103.93 -10.88
CA ARG A 190 -63.27 104.58 -11.86
C ARG A 190 -64.74 104.61 -11.42
N LEU A 191 -65.23 103.53 -10.77
CA LEU A 191 -66.61 103.45 -10.27
C LEU A 191 -66.82 104.35 -9.04
N SER A 192 -65.81 104.48 -8.18
CA SER A 192 -65.81 105.42 -7.05
C SER A 192 -65.79 106.87 -7.53
N GLU A 193 -65.05 107.21 -8.59
CA GLU A 193 -65.07 108.54 -9.19
C GLU A 193 -66.45 108.89 -9.78
N LEU A 194 -67.13 107.94 -10.43
CA LEU A 194 -68.49 108.11 -10.95
C LEU A 194 -69.56 108.23 -9.85
N LEU A 195 -69.37 107.57 -8.71
CA LEU A 195 -70.29 107.59 -7.56
C LEU A 195 -69.94 108.68 -6.53
N ALA A 196 -68.82 109.40 -6.71
CA ALA A 196 -68.43 110.52 -5.88
C ALA A 196 -69.43 111.68 -6.09
N GLY A 197 -70.16 112.03 -5.02
CA GLY A 197 -71.16 113.10 -5.02
C GLY A 197 -72.62 112.64 -4.94
N ARG A 198 -72.91 111.33 -4.75
CA ARG A 198 -74.26 110.81 -4.55
C ARG A 198 -74.55 110.55 -3.07
N GLU A 199 -75.56 111.19 -2.50
CA GLU A 199 -75.94 111.03 -1.08
C GLU A 199 -76.46 109.60 -0.80
N GLY A 200 -75.95 108.97 0.27
CA GLY A 200 -76.40 107.65 0.76
C GLY A 200 -75.42 106.47 0.62
N VAL A 201 -74.27 106.64 -0.06
CA VAL A 201 -73.26 105.57 -0.26
C VAL A 201 -71.95 105.89 0.46
N ARG A 202 -71.44 104.96 1.29
CA ARG A 202 -70.15 105.10 1.99
C ARG A 202 -69.19 103.98 1.56
N VAL A 203 -67.96 104.34 1.19
CA VAL A 203 -66.94 103.39 0.73
C VAL A 203 -66.08 102.94 1.92
N VAL A 204 -65.91 101.62 2.11
CA VAL A 204 -65.03 101.03 3.14
C VAL A 204 -64.15 99.96 2.51
N GLY A 205 -62.87 100.28 2.29
CA GLY A 205 -61.97 99.42 1.52
C GLY A 205 -62.45 99.25 0.07
N ASP A 206 -62.53 98.01 -0.42
CA ASP A 206 -62.97 97.68 -1.80
C ASP A 206 -64.49 97.41 -1.90
N ARG A 207 -65.31 97.89 -0.95
CA ARG A 207 -66.76 97.58 -0.91
C ARG A 207 -67.61 98.83 -0.71
N PHE A 208 -68.73 98.88 -1.43
CA PHE A 208 -69.77 99.90 -1.26
C PHE A 208 -70.75 99.43 -0.20
N VAL A 209 -70.87 100.20 0.88
CA VAL A 209 -71.88 99.98 1.91
C VAL A 209 -72.97 101.03 1.69
N PHE A 210 -74.17 100.57 1.40
CA PHE A 210 -75.35 101.41 1.27
C PHE A 210 -75.96 101.57 2.67
N SER A 211 -76.14 102.81 3.11
CA SER A 211 -76.94 103.07 4.32
C SER A 211 -78.35 102.58 4.05
N SER A 212 -78.88 101.72 4.92
CA SER A 212 -80.16 101.02 4.77
C SER A 212 -81.40 101.93 4.93
N GLU A 213 -81.36 103.14 4.40
CA GLU A 213 -82.44 104.15 4.48
C GLU A 213 -83.22 104.34 3.18
N VAL A 214 -83.05 103.48 2.16
CA VAL A 214 -83.90 103.53 0.95
C VAL A 214 -84.40 102.13 0.59
N LEU A 215 -85.23 101.59 1.47
CA LEU A 215 -86.31 100.68 1.11
C LEU A 215 -87.50 101.01 2.02
N PHE A 216 -87.96 102.26 1.99
CA PHE A 216 -89.36 102.70 2.06
C PHE A 216 -89.41 104.17 1.64
#